data_AF-A0A7X2D7P6-F1
#
_entry.id   AF-A0A7X2D7P6-F1
#
_cell.length_a   1.000
_cell.length_b   1.000
_cell.length_c   1.000
_cell.angle_alpha   90.00
_cell.angle_beta   90.00
_cell.angle_gamma   90.00
#
_symmetry.space_group_name_H-M   'P 1'
#
loop_
_entity.id
_entity.type
_entity.pdbx_description
1 polymer ?
#
loop_
_entity_poly.entity_id
_entity_poly.type
_entity_poly.pdbx_seq_one_letter_code
_entity_poly.pdbx_strand_id
1 'polypeptide(L)' 'TSIRPGEKLNEELLSAAEGIKSTKNKKIFVAKPDTIDPEKLLRNINNLERYVLAGEENSIIQKFQEMGILGERK' A
#
# COMPACT_ATOMS: atom_id res chain seq x y z
N THR A 1 16.43 -20.28 -13.50
CA THR A 1 16.52 -19.03 -12.71
C THR A 1 15.23 -18.90 -11.92
N SER A 2 15.20 -19.38 -10.67
CA SER A 2 13.95 -19.46 -9.91
C SER A 2 14.03 -18.52 -8.72
N ILE A 3 13.30 -17.42 -8.81
CA ILE A 3 13.00 -16.49 -7.72
C ILE A 3 12.16 -17.21 -6.66
N ARG A 4 12.50 -17.01 -5.38
CA ARG A 4 11.74 -17.55 -4.26
C ARG A 4 10.42 -16.79 -4.07
N PRO A 5 9.35 -17.41 -3.51
CA PRO A 5 8.14 -16.69 -3.15
C PRO A 5 8.46 -15.52 -2.21
N GLY A 6 8.20 -14.29 -2.67
CA GLY A 6 8.53 -13.06 -1.95
C GLY A 6 9.83 -12.35 -2.38
N GLU A 7 10.65 -12.94 -3.26
CA GLU A 7 11.78 -12.23 -3.87
C GLU A 7 11.30 -11.31 -4.99
N LYS A 8 11.56 -10.00 -4.85
CA LYS A 8 11.31 -9.02 -5.90
C LYS A 8 12.48 -9.05 -6.88
N LEU A 9 12.20 -9.11 -8.18
CA LEU A 9 13.25 -9.11 -9.22
C LEU A 9 13.99 -7.76 -9.26
N ASN A 10 13.30 -6.66 -8.96
CA ASN A 10 13.85 -5.32 -8.91
C ASN A 10 13.32 -4.59 -7.67
N GLU A 11 14.23 -4.18 -6.78
CA GLU A 11 13.87 -3.32 -5.66
C GLU A 11 13.59 -1.89 -6.12
N GLU A 12 12.76 -1.18 -5.37
CA GLU A 12 12.54 0.26 -5.58
C GLU A 12 13.69 1.05 -4.96
N LEU A 13 14.19 2.05 -5.69
CA LEU A 13 15.19 2.97 -5.15
C LEU A 13 14.49 4.00 -4.26
N LEU A 14 14.98 4.19 -3.03
CA LEU A 14 14.56 5.31 -2.19
C LEU A 14 14.80 6.62 -2.94
N SER A 15 13.72 7.32 -3.28
CA SER A 15 13.78 8.51 -4.11
C SER A 15 13.56 9.77 -3.27
N ALA A 16 14.21 10.87 -3.65
CA ALA A 16 14.02 12.14 -2.95
C ALA A 16 12.56 12.63 -2.95
N ALA A 17 11.70 12.09 -3.83
CA ALA A 17 10.28 12.35 -3.89
C ALA A 17 9.50 11.81 -2.67
N GLU A 18 10.05 10.84 -1.94
CA GLU A 18 9.47 10.29 -0.70
C GLU A 18 9.74 11.18 0.54
N GLY A 19 10.12 12.44 0.33
CA GLY A 19 10.31 13.42 1.40
C GLY A 19 11.50 13.09 2.32
N ILE A 20 12.59 12.60 1.74
CA ILE A 20 13.75 12.11 2.48
C ILE A 20 14.50 13.27 3.17
N LYS A 21 14.68 13.18 4.50
CA LYS A 21 15.53 14.08 5.29
C LYS A 21 16.86 13.42 5.62
N SER A 22 17.97 14.10 5.30
CA SER A 22 19.31 13.63 5.63
C SER A 22 19.57 13.68 7.15
N THR A 23 20.22 12.65 7.69
CA THR A 23 20.67 12.63 9.09
C THR A 23 22.12 13.11 9.19
N LYS A 24 22.69 13.12 10.41
CA LYS A 24 24.14 13.38 10.62
C LYS A 24 25.03 12.36 9.88
N ASN A 25 24.51 11.18 9.57
CA ASN A 25 25.23 10.14 8.83
C ASN A 25 24.87 10.19 7.35
N LYS A 26 25.88 10.31 6.48
CA LYS A 26 25.72 10.49 5.02
C LYS A 26 25.01 9.35 4.27
N LYS A 27 24.79 8.20 4.92
CA LYS A 27 24.11 7.02 4.35
C LYS A 27 22.75 6.73 4.98
N ILE A 28 22.35 7.51 6.00
CA ILE A 28 21.09 7.29 6.72
C ILE A 28 20.16 8.45 6.42
N PHE A 29 18.99 8.08 5.94
CA PHE A 29 17.96 8.94 5.37
C PHE A 29 16.64 8.63 6.06
N VAL A 30 15.92 9.65 6.52
CA VAL A 30 14.61 9.50 7.14
C VAL A 30 13.55 9.83 6.08
N ALA A 31 12.82 8.82 5.61
CA ALA A 31 11.66 9.03 4.78
C ALA A 31 10.55 9.71 5.59
N LYS A 32 9.76 10.59 4.96
CA LYS A 32 8.60 11.18 5.63
C LYS A 32 7.50 10.12 5.67
N PRO A 33 7.04 9.68 6.85
CA PRO A 33 5.92 8.75 6.91
C PRO A 33 4.67 9.45 6.38
N ASP A 34 3.89 8.74 5.56
CA ASP A 34 2.58 9.23 5.16
C ASP A 34 1.65 9.33 6.37
N THR A 35 0.90 10.43 6.45
CA THR A 35 -0.14 10.59 7.46
C THR A 35 -1.35 9.77 7.05
N ILE A 36 -1.55 8.64 7.72
CA ILE A 36 -2.70 7.77 7.51
C ILE A 36 -3.73 8.03 8.61
N ASP A 37 -5.01 8.12 8.23
CA ASP A 37 -6.11 8.12 9.19
C ASP A 37 -6.38 6.67 9.65
N PRO A 38 -6.05 6.32 10.91
CA PRO A 38 -6.17 4.95 11.41
C PRO A 38 -7.62 4.48 11.48
N GLU A 39 -8.57 5.38 11.75
CA GLU A 39 -9.98 5.00 11.80
C GLU A 39 -10.52 4.71 10.40
N LYS A 40 -10.14 5.51 9.41
CA LYS A 40 -10.49 5.24 8.01
C LYS A 40 -9.92 3.90 7.55
N LEU A 41 -8.69 3.58 7.93
CA LEU A 41 -8.07 2.30 7.60
C LEU A 41 -8.84 1.12 8.22
N LEU A 42 -9.15 1.19 9.52
CA LEU A 42 -9.91 0.15 10.23
C LEU A 42 -11.32 -0.02 9.65
N ARG A 43 -12.01 1.08 9.33
CA ARG A 43 -13.33 1.05 8.67
C ARG A 43 -13.26 0.33 7.32
N ASN A 44 -12.22 0.59 6.53
CA ASN A 44 -12.04 -0.07 5.24
C ASN A 44 -11.80 -1.58 5.39
N ILE A 45 -10.97 -2.00 6.36
CA ILE A 45 -10.71 -3.41 6.65
C ILE A 45 -12.00 -4.13 7.08
N ASN A 46 -12.75 -3.55 8.01
CA ASN A 46 -14.01 -4.13 8.48
C ASN A 46 -15.05 -4.25 7.35
N ASN A 47 -15.09 -3.30 6.42
CA ASN A 47 -15.98 -3.38 5.26
C ASN A 47 -15.56 -4.51 4.31
N LEU A 48 -14.25 -4.67 4.05
CA LEU A 48 -13.75 -5.78 3.24
C LEU A 48 -14.08 -7.13 3.87
N GLU A 49 -13.90 -7.29 5.19
CA GLU A 49 -14.28 -8.51 5.91
C GLU A 49 -15.77 -8.83 5.72
N ARG A 50 -16.65 -7.83 5.85
CA ARG A 50 -18.09 -7.98 5.62
C ARG A 50 -18.41 -8.42 4.20
N TYR A 51 -17.79 -7.81 3.18
CA TYR A 51 -18.04 -8.16 1.78
C TYR A 51 -17.56 -9.57 1.43
N VAL A 52 -16.43 -10.00 2.01
CA VAL A 52 -15.93 -11.39 1.86
C VAL A 52 -16.90 -12.39 2.47
N LEU A 53 -17.39 -12.12 3.69
CA LEU A 53 -18.35 -13.00 4.36
C LEU A 53 -19.71 -13.04 3.64
N ALA A 54 -20.10 -11.94 3.01
CA ALA A 54 -21.33 -11.85 2.20
C ALA A 54 -21.19 -12.46 0.79
N GLY A 55 -19.97 -12.78 0.34
CA GLY A 55 -19.72 -13.30 -1.01
C GLY A 55 -19.87 -12.27 -2.13
N GLU A 56 -19.76 -10.97 -1.82
CA GLU A 56 -19.98 -9.89 -2.77
C GLU A 56 -18.68 -9.47 -3.48
N GLU A 57 -18.28 -10.24 -4.50
CA GLU A 57 -17.03 -9.99 -5.26
C GLU A 57 -16.97 -8.59 -5.89
N ASN A 58 -18.08 -8.11 -6.43
CA ASN A 58 -18.16 -6.77 -7.05
C ASN A 58 -17.93 -5.66 -6.02
N SER A 59 -18.48 -5.81 -4.81
CA SER A 59 -18.33 -4.86 -3.71
C SER A 59 -16.87 -4.79 -3.22
N ILE A 60 -16.16 -5.93 -3.21
CA ILE A 60 -14.73 -6.01 -2.89
C ILE A 60 -13.90 -5.25 -3.92
N ILE A 61 -14.13 -5.49 -5.21
CA ILE A 61 -13.40 -4.81 -6.30
C ILE A 61 -13.64 -3.31 -6.23
N GLN A 62 -14.89 -2.88 -6.06
CA GLN A 62 -15.24 -1.47 -5.95
C GLN A 62 -14.56 -0.83 -4.73
N LYS A 63 -14.51 -1.54 -3.59
CA LYS A 63 -13.84 -1.02 -2.40
C LYS A 63 -12.33 -0.88 -2.60
N PHE A 64 -11.68 -1.81 -3.27
CA PHE A 64 -10.27 -1.70 -3.60
C PHE A 64 -9.95 -0.57 -4.59
N GLN A 65 -10.86 -0.27 -5.51
CA GLN A 65 -10.75 0.91 -6.39
C GLN A 65 -10.88 2.21 -5.59
N GLU A 66 -11.84 2.31 -4.67
CA GLU A 66 -11.99 3.47 -3.76
C GLU A 66 -10.73 3.69 -2.91
N MET A 67 -10.09 2.60 -2.47
CA MET A 67 -8.84 2.65 -1.70
C MET A 67 -7.61 2.97 -2.56
N GLY A 68 -7.76 3.05 -3.90
CA GLY A 68 -6.66 3.30 -4.84
C GLY A 68 -5.66 2.15 -4.98
N ILE A 69 -6.03 0.94 -4.53
CA ILE A 69 -5.18 -0.26 -4.61
C ILE A 69 -5.25 -0.90 -6.00
N LEU A 70 -6.42 -0.81 -6.65
CA LEU A 70 -6.65 -1.28 -8.01
C LEU A 70 -6.90 -0.08 -8.93
N GLY A 71 -6.24 -0.06 -10.09
CA GLY A 71 -6.52 0.92 -11.14
C GLY A 71 -7.91 0.72 -11.74
N GLU A 72 -8.49 1.79 -12.29
CA GLU A 72 -9.74 1.70 -13.05
C GLU A 72 -9.57 0.71 -14.21
N ARG A 73 -10.54 -0.20 -14.40
CA ARG A 73 -10.56 -1.03 -15.61
C ARG A 73 -10.78 -0.09 -16.80
N LYS A 74 -9.76 0.08 -17.63
CA LYS A 74 -9.95 0.54 -19.01
C LYS A 74 -10.60 -0.57 -19.84
#